data_AF-A0A661JE08-F1
#
_entry.id   AF-A0A661JE08-F1
#
_cell.length_a   1.000
_cell.length_b   1.000
_cell.length_c   1.000
_cell.angle_alpha   90.00
_cell.angle_beta   90.00
_cell.angle_gamma   90.00
#
_symmetry.space_group_name_H-M   'P 1'
#
loop_
_entity.id
_entity.type
_entity.pdbx_description
1 polymer ?
#
loop_
_entity_poly.entity_id
_entity_poly.type
_entity_poly.pdbx_seq_one_letter_code
_entity_poly.pdbx_strand_id
1 'polypeptide(L)'
;MYECRCPNDGKKLAEIARPPLSELRYLYHCVCGRKVEGKVLVEEKENLILGLAKCACGREETKILGYLVTIRCKRFKEIVKF
;
A
#
# COMPACT_ATOMS: atom_id res chain seq x y z
N MET A 1 -14.26 3.88 -3.45
CA MET A 1 -14.14 2.95 -2.30
C MET A 1 -13.81 1.58 -2.88
N TYR A 2 -12.89 0.83 -2.26
CA TYR A 2 -12.42 -0.47 -2.75
C TYR A 2 -12.88 -1.58 -1.82
N GLU A 3 -13.24 -2.73 -2.40
CA GLU A 3 -13.73 -3.87 -1.63
C GLU A 3 -12.59 -4.82 -1.27
N CYS A 4 -12.38 -5.06 0.02
CA CYS A 4 -11.61 -6.19 0.48
C CYS A 4 -12.51 -7.44 0.47
N ARG A 5 -12.13 -8.45 -0.31
CA ARG A 5 -12.88 -9.70 -0.46
C ARG A 5 -12.07 -10.89 0.05
N CYS A 6 -12.76 -11.93 0.52
CA CYS A 6 -12.10 -13.17 0.90
C CYS A 6 -11.51 -13.85 -0.35
N PRO A 7 -10.25 -14.31 -0.30
CA PRO A 7 -9.61 -14.97 -1.45
C PRO A 7 -10.25 -16.30 -1.81
N ASN A 8 -10.98 -16.94 -0.87
CA ASN A 8 -11.53 -18.28 -1.08
C ASN A 8 -12.97 -18.28 -1.65
N ASP A 9 -13.86 -17.44 -1.12
CA ASP A 9 -15.28 -17.41 -1.57
C ASP A 9 -15.70 -16.07 -2.17
N GLY A 10 -14.79 -15.10 -2.28
CA GLY A 10 -15.05 -13.80 -2.89
C GLY A 10 -16.02 -12.91 -2.09
N LYS A 11 -16.45 -13.32 -0.89
CA LYS A 11 -17.36 -12.51 -0.08
C LYS A 11 -16.68 -11.24 0.39
N LYS A 12 -17.42 -10.14 0.37
CA LYS A 12 -16.99 -8.84 0.90
C LYS A 12 -16.71 -8.96 2.40
N LEU A 13 -15.51 -8.55 2.80
CA LEU A 13 -15.06 -8.51 4.18
C LEU A 13 -15.11 -7.09 4.74
N ALA A 14 -14.69 -6.10 3.94
CA ALA A 14 -14.71 -4.69 4.33
C ALA A 14 -14.70 -3.78 3.09
N GLU A 15 -15.04 -2.51 3.32
CA GLU A 15 -14.81 -1.42 2.39
C GLU A 15 -13.68 -0.52 2.88
N ILE A 16 -12.74 -0.25 1.99
CA ILE A 16 -11.53 0.51 2.29
C ILE A 16 -11.47 1.71 1.34
N ALA A 17 -11.12 2.88 1.89
CA ALA A 17 -11.11 4.12 1.12
C ALA A 17 -9.97 4.21 0.09
N ARG A 18 -8.97 3.32 0.17
CA ARG A 18 -7.79 3.28 -0.69
C ARG A 18 -7.72 2.02 -1.55
N PRO A 19 -6.95 2.02 -2.65
CA PRO A 19 -6.71 0.82 -3.45
C PRO A 19 -5.96 -0.29 -2.69
N PRO A 20 -6.04 -1.54 -3.18
CA PRO A 20 -5.21 -2.65 -2.71
C PRO A 20 -3.72 -2.35 -2.83
N LEU A 21 -2.89 -3.06 -2.04
CA LEU A 21 -1.42 -2.96 -2.10
C LEU A 21 -0.83 -3.13 -3.50
N SER A 22 -1.43 -4.00 -4.32
CA SER A 22 -0.99 -4.27 -5.70
C SER A 22 -1.22 -3.10 -6.67
N GLU A 23 -2.14 -2.21 -6.35
CA GLU A 23 -2.50 -1.05 -7.18
C GLU A 23 -1.95 0.27 -6.64
N LEU A 24 -1.35 0.25 -5.43
CA LEU A 24 -0.73 1.41 -4.82
C LEU A 24 0.50 1.84 -5.64
N ARG A 25 0.52 3.12 -6.01
CA ARG A 25 1.65 3.76 -6.69
C ARG A 25 2.13 4.94 -5.88
N TYR A 26 3.44 5.14 -5.84
CA TYR A 26 4.04 6.31 -5.23
C TYR A 26 4.72 7.15 -6.31
N LEU A 27 4.25 8.38 -6.47
CA LEU A 27 4.88 9.37 -7.35
C LEU A 27 5.47 10.47 -6.47
N TYR A 28 6.79 10.64 -6.57
CA TYR A 28 7.53 11.66 -5.84
C TYR A 28 7.89 12.82 -6.78
N HIS A 29 7.52 14.03 -6.38
CA HIS A 29 7.96 15.26 -7.04
C HIS A 29 9.22 15.76 -6.35
N CYS A 30 10.36 15.52 -6.96
CA CYS A 30 11.63 16.01 -6.45
C CYS A 30 11.74 17.52 -6.64
N VAL A 31 12.42 18.19 -5.71
CA VAL A 31 12.69 19.65 -5.76
C VAL A 31 13.47 20.06 -7.02
N CYS A 32 14.18 19.13 -7.66
CA CYS A 32 14.84 19.37 -8.96
C CYS A 32 13.85 19.46 -10.15
N GLY A 33 12.54 19.36 -9.91
CA GLY A 33 11.47 19.45 -10.91
C GLY A 33 11.12 18.12 -11.56
N ARG A 34 11.84 17.03 -11.27
CA ARG A 34 11.55 15.70 -11.83
C ARG A 34 10.45 14.99 -11.05
N LYS A 35 9.54 14.34 -11.78
CA LYS A 35 8.63 13.33 -11.23
C LYS A 35 9.28 11.96 -11.33
N VAL A 36 9.33 11.25 -10.22
CA VAL A 36 9.96 9.93 -10.13
C VAL A 36 8.93 8.95 -9.59
N GLU A 37 8.79 7.82 -10.25
CA GLU A 37 8.01 6.71 -9.70
C GLU A 37 8.83 6.00 -8.64
N GLY A 38 8.30 6.02 -7.42
CA GLY A 38 8.85 5.33 -6.28
C GLY A 38 8.31 3.92 -6.15
N LYS A 39 8.93 3.14 -5.28
CA LYS A 39 8.49 1.80 -4.88
C LYS A 39 7.60 1.90 -3.66
N VAL A 40 6.56 1.09 -3.63
CA VAL A 40 5.74 0.88 -2.44
C VAL A 40 6.28 -0.34 -1.71
N LEU A 41 6.60 -0.17 -0.43
CA LEU A 41 7.00 -1.23 0.49
C LEU A 41 5.99 -1.37 1.61
N VAL A 42 5.88 -2.58 2.14
CA VAL A 42 5.03 -2.90 3.27
C VAL A 42 5.93 -3.25 4.45
N GLU A 43 5.81 -2.49 5.53
CA GLU A 43 6.52 -2.73 6.78
C GLU A 43 5.56 -3.36 7.80
N GLU A 44 5.63 -4.68 7.91
CA GLU A 44 4.69 -5.45 8.74
C GLU A 44 4.88 -5.25 10.23
N LYS A 45 6.11 -4.94 10.68
CA LYS A 45 6.42 -4.75 12.10
C LYS A 45 5.64 -3.57 12.70
N GLU A 46 5.56 -2.48 11.95
CA GLU A 46 4.87 -1.25 12.38
C GLU A 46 3.50 -1.08 11.71
N ASN A 47 3.08 -2.04 10.87
CA ASN A 47 1.86 -1.97 10.06
C ASN A 47 1.80 -0.70 9.20
N LEU A 48 2.90 -0.38 8.52
CA LEU A 48 3.03 0.79 7.66
C LEU A 48 3.16 0.41 6.19
N ILE A 49 2.68 1.30 5.33
CA ILE A 49 2.93 1.28 3.89
C ILE A 49 3.83 2.46 3.59
N LEU A 50 5.03 2.17 3.09
CA LEU A 50 6.07 3.15 2.82
C LEU A 50 6.22 3.34 1.32
N GLY A 51 6.42 4.59 0.91
CA GLY A 51 6.82 4.98 -0.43
C GLY A 51 8.29 5.37 -0.41
N LEU A 52 9.12 4.67 -1.17
CA LEU A 52 10.53 4.99 -1.36
C LEU A 52 10.75 5.52 -2.77
N ALA A 53 11.31 6.71 -2.91
CA ALA A 53 11.69 7.25 -4.21
C ALA A 53 13.14 7.70 -4.19
N LYS A 54 13.89 7.38 -5.25
CA LYS A 54 15.25 7.86 -5.48
C LYS A 54 15.30 8.63 -6.78
N CYS A 55 15.56 9.92 -6.69
CA CYS A 55 15.75 10.76 -7.85
C CYS A 55 17.19 10.65 -8.37
N ALA A 56 17.36 10.74 -9.70
CA ALA A 56 18.68 10.75 -10.32
C ALA A 56 19.56 11.97 -9.93
N CYS A 57 19.00 13.00 -9.30
CA CYS A 57 19.78 14.07 -8.68
C CYS A 57 20.42 13.66 -7.33
N GLY A 58 20.29 12.39 -6.92
CA GLY A 58 20.85 11.85 -5.69
C GLY A 58 19.95 11.97 -4.45
N ARG A 59 18.78 12.61 -4.56
CA ARG A 59 17.84 12.74 -3.43
C ARG A 59 16.99 11.49 -3.27
N GLU A 60 16.84 11.06 -2.02
CA GLU A 60 16.00 9.95 -1.62
C GLU A 60 14.90 10.47 -0.69
N GLU A 61 13.70 9.94 -0.87
CA GLU A 61 12.54 10.29 -0.05
C GLU A 61 11.85 9.01 0.42
N THR A 62 11.56 8.97 1.71
CA THR A 62 10.72 7.95 2.34
C THR A 62 9.48 8.62 2.88
N LYS A 63 8.30 8.17 2.46
CA LYS A 63 7.02 8.72 2.90
C LYS A 63 6.07 7.63 3.36
N ILE A 64 5.37 7.85 4.47
CA ILE A 64 4.26 6.98 4.88
C ILE A 64 3.09 7.25 3.93
N LEU A 65 2.68 6.23 3.18
CA LEU A 65 1.52 6.27 2.27
C LEU A 65 0.23 5.90 3.00
N GLY A 66 0.34 5.17 4.11
CA GLY A 66 -0.77 4.79 4.96
C GLY A 66 -0.40 3.64 5.89
N TYR A 67 -1.44 3.07 6.50
CA TYR A 67 -1.31 1.93 7.39
C TYR A 67 -1.72 0.64 6.68
N LEU A 68 -0.99 -0.43 6.98
CA LEU A 68 -1.32 -1.79 6.59
C LEU A 68 -2.53 -2.25 7.40
N VAL A 69 -3.59 -2.66 6.70
CA VAL A 69 -4.80 -3.15 7.33
C VAL A 69 -4.88 -4.65 7.13
N THR A 70 -5.01 -5.38 8.23
CA THR A 70 -5.04 -6.83 8.20
C THR A 70 -6.45 -7.30 8.53
N ILE A 71 -7.11 -7.94 7.57
CA ILE A 71 -8.49 -8.41 7.71
C ILE A 71 -8.50 -9.93 7.69
N ARG A 72 -9.02 -10.53 8.77
CA ARG A 72 -9.19 -11.97 8.88
C ARG A 72 -10.59 -12.39 8.42
N CYS A 73 -10.66 -13.30 7.46
CA CYS A 73 -11.92 -13.94 7.10
C CYS A 73 -12.39 -14.83 8.26
N LYS A 74 -13.58 -14.56 8.83
CA LYS A 74 -14.13 -15.36 9.95
C LYS A 74 -14.35 -16.82 9.59
N ARG A 75 -14.70 -17.10 8.32
CA ARG A 75 -15.08 -18.45 7.86
C ARG A 75 -13.87 -19.33 7.55
N PHE A 76 -12.94 -18.82 6.75
CA PHE A 76 -11.77 -19.58 6.28
C PHE A 76 -10.50 -19.28 7.07
N LYS A 77 -10.55 -18.31 8.00
CA LYS A 77 -9.43 -17.86 8.85
C LYS A 77 -8.24 -17.25 8.10
N GLU A 78 -8.29 -17.22 6.77
CA GLU A 78 -7.36 -16.53 5.88
C GLU A 78 -7.20 -15.05 6.24
N ILE A 79 -5.97 -14.57 6.12
CA ILE A 79 -5.58 -13.20 6.43
C ILE A 79 -5.33 -12.45 5.12
N VAL A 80 -6.10 -11.39 4.89
CA VAL A 80 -5.92 -10.49 3.77
C VAL A 80 -5.22 -9.24 4.28
N LYS A 81 -4.02 -9.00 3.74
CA LYS A 81 -3.32 -7.73 3.90
C LYS A 81 -3.83 -6.80 2.83
N PHE A 82 -4.44 -5.72 3.28
CA PHE A 82 -4.91 -4.66 2.41
C PHE A 82 -4.11 -3.42 2.67
#